data_AF-A0A1S2R7N4-F1
#
_entry.id   AF-A0A1S2R7N4-F1
#
_cell.length_a   1.000
_cell.length_b   1.000
_cell.length_c   1.000
_cell.angle_alpha   90.00
_cell.angle_beta   90.00
_cell.angle_gamma   90.00
#
_symmetry.space_group_name_H-M   'P 1'
#
loop_
_entity.id
_entity.type
_entity.pdbx_description
1 polymer ?
#
loop_
_entity_poly.entity_id
_entity_poly.type
_entity_poly.pdbx_seq_one_letter_code
_entity_poly.pdbx_strand_id
1 'polypeptide(L)'
;MLSIFTNFKRFMFTSFGLLQLSNIVLKRIRFYFEKGFAQKFLLGIENIFNNGPKKLSNEEKEFLKAWLRKMYLRSNKNEGNYRFHWMLKDSLEIYSSLNGIWYLGPKKAFSWLRENDEVAYNLFNNALTKETKKNNIEELLEYLNGM
;
A
#
# COMPACT_ATOMS: atom_id res chain seq x y z
N MET A 1 -15.45 -11.87 19.61
CA MET A 1 -14.02 -12.07 19.25
C MET A 1 -13.80 -11.92 17.73
N LEU A 2 -14.33 -10.86 17.10
CA LEU A 2 -14.19 -10.61 15.64
C LEU A 2 -14.24 -9.10 15.26
N SER A 3 -14.26 -8.18 16.22
CA SER A 3 -14.39 -6.73 15.97
C SER A 3 -13.07 -5.94 16.10
N ILE A 4 -11.94 -6.60 16.42
CA ILE A 4 -10.67 -5.92 16.72
C ILE A 4 -9.77 -5.81 15.49
N PHE A 5 -9.96 -6.66 14.48
CA PHE A 5 -9.08 -6.69 13.29
C PHE A 5 -9.39 -5.63 12.23
N THR A 6 -10.58 -5.01 12.25
CA THR A 6 -11.02 -4.08 11.20
C THR A 6 -10.46 -2.67 11.34
N ASN A 7 -9.98 -2.27 12.53
CA ASN A 7 -9.52 -0.90 12.80
C ASN A 7 -8.01 -0.67 12.61
N PHE A 8 -7.23 -1.71 12.30
CA PHE A 8 -5.76 -1.62 12.22
C PHE A 8 -5.24 -0.95 10.92
N LYS A 9 -6.09 -0.75 9.91
CA LYS A 9 -5.68 -0.28 8.57
C LYS A 9 -5.65 1.24 8.37
N ARG A 10 -6.07 2.07 9.34
CA ARG A 10 -6.33 3.51 9.07
C ARG A 10 -5.23 4.50 9.52
N PHE A 11 -4.15 4.07 10.17
CA PHE A 11 -3.34 4.98 11.01
C PHE A 11 -1.88 5.24 10.60
N MET A 12 -1.55 5.26 9.31
CA MET A 12 -0.17 5.43 8.87
C MET A 12 0.02 6.50 7.78
N PHE A 13 -0.13 7.81 8.05
CA PHE A 13 0.14 8.85 7.02
C PHE A 13 0.75 10.19 7.52
N THR A 14 1.75 10.66 6.73
CA THR A 14 2.40 11.99 6.58
C THR A 14 3.61 12.40 7.46
N SER A 15 4.59 13.04 6.81
CA SER A 15 6.01 13.20 7.18
C SER A 15 6.36 14.28 8.20
N PHE A 16 5.41 15.07 8.68
CA PHE A 16 5.60 15.90 9.90
C PHE A 16 5.05 15.22 11.16
N GLY A 17 4.37 14.09 11.01
CA GLY A 17 3.70 13.35 12.08
C GLY A 17 4.54 12.25 12.73
N LEU A 18 5.77 11.98 12.30
CA LEU A 18 6.57 10.88 12.87
C LEU A 18 6.96 11.11 14.35
N LEU A 19 7.03 12.37 14.79
CA LEU A 19 7.24 12.73 16.21
C LEU A 19 5.93 12.80 17.03
N GLN A 20 4.78 12.99 16.39
CA GLN A 20 3.47 13.10 17.08
C GLN A 20 2.67 11.79 17.08
N LEU A 21 2.80 10.95 16.04
CA LEU A 21 2.10 9.66 15.91
C LEU A 21 2.86 8.51 16.57
N SER A 22 4.19 8.63 16.72
CA SER A 22 4.91 7.83 17.72
C SER A 22 4.25 8.03 19.09
N ASN A 23 3.89 9.25 19.47
CA ASN A 23 3.28 9.50 20.76
C ASN A 23 1.84 8.97 20.93
N ILE A 24 1.03 8.76 19.89
CA ILE A 24 -0.40 8.40 20.04
C ILE A 24 -0.63 6.88 19.87
N VAL A 25 -0.05 6.27 18.83
CA VAL A 25 -0.16 4.81 18.64
C VAL A 25 0.73 4.07 19.65
N LEU A 26 1.91 4.60 19.98
CA LEU A 26 2.75 4.01 21.02
C LEU A 26 2.19 4.24 22.43
N LYS A 27 1.50 5.36 22.73
CA LYS A 27 0.81 5.51 24.04
C LYS A 27 -0.30 4.49 24.23
N ARG A 28 -1.03 4.13 23.18
CA ARG A 28 -2.16 3.19 23.27
C ARG A 28 -1.70 1.73 23.42
N ILE A 29 -0.58 1.36 22.80
CA ILE A 29 0.08 0.05 22.99
C ILE A 29 0.79 -0.01 24.36
N ARG A 30 1.35 1.11 24.83
CA ARG A 30 2.01 1.25 26.15
C ARG A 30 1.06 1.07 27.34
N PHE A 31 -0.26 1.09 27.12
CA PHE A 31 -1.26 0.89 28.16
C PHE A 31 -1.57 -0.59 28.47
N TYR A 32 -1.19 -1.54 27.61
CA TYR A 32 -1.63 -2.94 27.72
C TYR A 32 -0.52 -3.96 27.99
N PHE A 33 0.74 -3.55 28.01
CA PHE A 33 1.87 -4.46 28.20
C PHE A 33 2.73 -3.99 29.36
N GLU A 34 3.17 -4.92 30.20
CA GLU A 34 4.25 -4.69 31.16
C GLU A 34 5.36 -3.89 30.46
N LYS A 35 5.78 -2.77 31.05
CA LYS A 35 6.56 -1.71 30.39
C LYS A 35 7.81 -2.24 29.64
N GLY A 36 8.35 -3.39 30.03
CA GLY A 36 9.47 -4.06 29.35
C GLY A 36 9.12 -4.77 28.03
N PHE A 37 7.92 -5.34 27.88
CA PHE A 37 7.55 -6.07 26.66
C PHE A 37 7.23 -5.12 25.50
N ALA A 38 6.43 -4.08 25.74
CA ALA A 38 6.13 -3.08 24.71
C ALA A 38 7.41 -2.42 24.19
N GLN A 39 8.36 -2.11 25.06
CA GLN A 39 9.60 -1.47 24.65
C GLN A 39 10.48 -2.39 23.78
N LYS A 40 10.63 -3.67 24.17
CA LYS A 40 11.34 -4.67 23.35
C LYS A 40 10.67 -4.86 21.99
N PHE A 41 9.34 -4.91 21.95
CA PHE A 41 8.59 -5.05 20.71
C PHE A 41 8.81 -3.85 19.75
N LEU A 42 8.74 -2.62 20.28
CA LEU A 42 8.96 -1.42 19.49
C LEU A 42 10.39 -1.32 18.94
N LEU A 43 11.39 -1.65 19.76
CA LEU A 43 12.78 -1.75 19.30
C LEU A 43 12.94 -2.80 18.20
N GLY A 44 12.21 -3.91 18.30
CA GLY A 44 12.17 -4.93 17.25
C GLY A 44 11.61 -4.40 15.93
N ILE A 45 10.48 -3.68 15.97
CA ILE A 45 9.89 -3.06 14.78
C ILE A 45 10.86 -2.03 14.16
N GLU A 46 11.44 -1.16 14.98
CA GLU A 46 12.37 -0.13 14.51
C GLU A 46 13.60 -0.77 13.85
N ASN A 47 14.16 -1.81 14.46
CA ASN A 47 15.27 -2.55 13.87
C ASN A 47 14.89 -3.18 12.51
N ILE A 48 13.71 -3.81 12.40
CA ILE A 48 13.25 -4.37 11.12
C ILE A 48 13.08 -3.26 10.08
N PHE A 49 12.45 -2.16 10.46
CA PHE A 49 12.19 -1.05 9.55
C PHE A 49 13.50 -0.44 9.02
N ASN A 50 14.48 -0.22 9.89
CA ASN A 50 15.79 0.34 9.56
C ASN A 50 16.65 -0.60 8.69
N ASN A 51 16.48 -1.92 8.83
CA ASN A 51 17.15 -2.91 7.97
C ASN A 51 16.56 -2.97 6.54
N GLY A 52 15.41 -2.33 6.32
CA GLY A 52 14.74 -2.32 5.02
C GLY A 52 14.01 -3.63 4.69
N PRO A 53 13.24 -3.65 3.59
CA PRO A 53 12.55 -4.84 3.15
C PRO A 53 13.53 -5.91 2.65
N LYS A 54 13.08 -7.16 2.60
CA LYS A 54 13.82 -8.27 2.00
C LYS A 54 14.26 -7.89 0.58
N LYS A 55 15.55 -8.03 0.29
CA LYS A 55 16.07 -7.87 -1.07
C LYS A 55 15.62 -9.04 -1.93
N LEU A 56 15.02 -8.73 -3.07
CA LEU A 56 14.60 -9.73 -4.05
C LEU A 56 15.80 -10.27 -4.84
N SER A 57 15.81 -11.57 -5.10
CA SER A 57 16.68 -12.19 -6.10
C SER A 57 16.32 -11.71 -7.51
N ASN A 58 17.22 -11.94 -8.47
CA ASN A 58 16.93 -11.57 -9.86
C ASN A 58 15.74 -12.36 -10.42
N GLU A 59 15.62 -13.64 -10.06
CA GLU A 59 14.50 -14.50 -10.44
C GLU A 59 13.18 -13.98 -9.86
N GLU A 60 13.17 -13.56 -8.59
CA GLU A 60 12.00 -12.96 -7.95
C GLU A 60 11.59 -11.66 -8.67
N LYS A 61 12.55 -10.80 -9.02
CA LYS A 61 12.27 -9.56 -9.77
C LYS A 61 11.67 -9.83 -11.14
N GLU A 62 12.25 -10.77 -11.90
CA GLU A 62 11.73 -11.14 -13.22
C GLU A 62 10.35 -11.80 -13.12
N PHE A 63 10.11 -12.62 -12.09
CA PHE A 63 8.80 -13.17 -11.82
C PHE A 63 7.74 -12.08 -11.61
N LEU A 64 8.02 -11.06 -10.79
CA LEU A 64 7.08 -9.96 -10.54
C LEU A 64 6.79 -9.13 -11.81
N LYS A 65 7.82 -8.82 -12.61
CA LYS A 65 7.63 -8.13 -13.90
C LYS A 65 6.79 -8.98 -14.86
N ALA A 66 7.06 -10.28 -14.94
CA ALA A 66 6.30 -11.20 -15.77
C ALA A 66 4.85 -11.34 -15.29
N TRP A 67 4.61 -11.29 -13.97
CA TRP A 67 3.27 -11.28 -13.39
C TRP A 67 2.46 -10.07 -13.86
N LEU A 68 3.03 -8.86 -13.79
CA LEU A 68 2.38 -7.64 -14.28
C LEU A 68 1.99 -7.75 -15.75
N ARG A 69 2.92 -8.22 -16.60
CA ARG A 69 2.66 -8.40 -18.03
C ARG A 69 1.58 -9.46 -18.29
N LYS A 70 1.59 -10.58 -17.56
CA LYS A 70 0.54 -11.61 -17.65
C LYS A 70 -0.83 -11.07 -17.24
N MET A 71 -0.90 -10.26 -16.19
CA MET A 71 -2.16 -9.68 -15.73
C MET A 71 -2.71 -8.67 -16.72
N TYR A 72 -1.84 -7.84 -17.32
CA TYR A 72 -2.23 -6.95 -18.42
C TYR A 72 -2.75 -7.72 -19.64
N LEU A 73 -2.11 -8.81 -20.04
CA LEU A 73 -2.64 -9.63 -21.16
C LEU A 73 -3.99 -10.26 -20.83
N ARG A 74 -4.23 -10.61 -19.56
CA ARG A 74 -5.52 -11.17 -19.11
C ARG A 74 -6.62 -10.12 -19.00
N SER A 75 -6.29 -8.84 -18.85
CA SER A 75 -7.32 -7.79 -18.86
C SER A 75 -7.95 -7.58 -20.23
N ASN A 76 -7.39 -8.16 -21.30
CA ASN A 76 -7.99 -8.15 -22.63
C ASN A 76 -9.05 -9.26 -22.83
N LYS A 77 -9.43 -9.97 -21.75
CA LYS A 77 -10.41 -11.07 -21.76
C LYS A 77 -11.48 -10.82 -20.70
N ASN A 78 -12.28 -11.84 -20.37
CA ASN A 78 -13.35 -11.78 -19.35
C ASN A 78 -12.92 -11.05 -18.07
N GLU A 79 -13.83 -10.26 -17.49
CA GLU A 79 -13.58 -9.43 -16.29
C GLU A 79 -12.42 -8.43 -16.48
N GLY A 80 -12.18 -8.02 -17.73
CA GLY A 80 -11.00 -7.27 -18.14
C GLY A 80 -10.75 -6.00 -17.33
N ASN A 81 -11.78 -5.18 -17.14
CA ASN A 81 -11.71 -3.95 -16.35
C ASN A 81 -11.28 -4.23 -14.90
N TYR A 82 -11.88 -5.24 -14.26
CA TYR A 82 -11.53 -5.60 -12.88
C TYR A 82 -10.07 -6.05 -12.79
N ARG A 83 -9.64 -6.93 -13.71
CA ARG A 83 -8.26 -7.46 -13.75
C ARG A 83 -7.23 -6.37 -14.05
N PHE A 84 -7.58 -5.40 -14.89
CA PHE A 84 -6.74 -4.24 -15.17
C PHE A 84 -6.53 -3.37 -13.92
N HIS A 85 -7.62 -3.03 -13.22
CA HIS A 85 -7.52 -2.26 -11.98
C HIS A 85 -6.76 -3.00 -10.88
N TRP A 86 -6.92 -4.33 -10.80
CA TRP A 86 -6.12 -5.15 -9.88
C TRP A 86 -4.63 -5.09 -10.25
N MET A 87 -4.28 -5.30 -11.53
CA MET A 87 -2.90 -5.18 -11.99
C MET A 87 -2.29 -3.82 -11.62
N LEU A 88 -3.02 -2.72 -11.85
CA LEU A 88 -2.58 -1.38 -11.46
C LEU A 88 -2.41 -1.24 -9.94
N LYS A 89 -3.34 -1.76 -9.13
CA LYS A 89 -3.19 -1.77 -7.66
C LYS A 89 -1.89 -2.46 -7.25
N ASP A 90 -1.60 -3.65 -7.79
CA ASP A 90 -0.44 -4.46 -7.37
C ASP A 90 0.87 -3.88 -7.91
N SER A 91 0.84 -3.19 -9.05
CA SER A 91 2.02 -2.59 -9.68
C SER A 91 2.77 -1.60 -8.79
N LEU A 92 2.07 -0.84 -7.94
CA LEU A 92 2.68 0.13 -7.02
C LEU A 92 3.46 -0.56 -5.87
N GLU A 93 2.93 -1.68 -5.37
CA GLU A 93 3.58 -2.51 -4.35
C GLU A 93 4.76 -3.29 -4.93
N ILE A 94 4.60 -3.78 -6.16
CA ILE A 94 5.68 -4.43 -6.92
C ILE A 94 6.81 -3.43 -7.21
N TYR A 95 6.52 -2.20 -7.63
CA TYR A 95 7.53 -1.14 -7.78
C TYR A 95 8.33 -0.96 -6.49
N SER A 96 7.65 -0.91 -5.34
CA SER A 96 8.31 -0.75 -4.05
C SER A 96 9.26 -1.92 -3.77
N SER A 97 8.80 -3.15 -4.03
CA SER A 97 9.59 -4.38 -3.86
C SER A 97 10.81 -4.42 -4.79
N LEU A 98 10.64 -4.02 -6.06
CA LEU A 98 11.73 -3.99 -7.05
C LEU A 98 12.84 -3.00 -6.66
N ASN A 99 12.47 -1.88 -6.03
CA ASN A 99 13.37 -0.84 -5.57
C ASN A 99 13.89 -1.05 -4.14
N GLY A 100 13.45 -2.12 -3.46
CA GLY A 100 13.86 -2.39 -2.08
C GLY A 100 13.38 -1.33 -1.08
N ILE A 101 12.22 -0.73 -1.32
CA ILE A 101 11.58 0.25 -0.44
C ILE A 101 10.31 -0.32 0.19
N TRP A 102 9.99 0.10 1.41
CA TRP A 102 8.78 -0.33 2.09
C TRP A 102 7.51 0.18 1.39
N TYR A 103 6.60 -0.72 1.05
CA TYR A 103 5.26 -0.32 0.61
C TYR A 103 4.38 0.00 1.83
N LEU A 104 4.26 1.28 2.15
CA LEU A 104 3.48 1.77 3.29
C LEU A 104 2.05 2.20 2.89
N GLY A 105 1.56 1.67 1.78
CA GLY A 105 0.27 2.02 1.19
C GLY A 105 0.34 3.17 0.17
N PRO A 106 -0.73 3.36 -0.62
CA PRO A 106 -0.69 4.16 -1.84
C PRO A 106 -0.37 5.63 -1.57
N LYS A 107 -0.97 6.26 -0.56
CA LYS A 107 -0.70 7.67 -0.26
C LYS A 107 0.76 7.95 0.09
N LYS A 108 1.45 7.02 0.79
CA LYS A 108 2.88 7.16 1.12
C LYS A 108 3.75 6.85 -0.09
N ALA A 109 3.40 5.81 -0.85
CA ALA A 109 4.10 5.48 -2.09
C ALA A 109 4.06 6.65 -3.09
N PHE A 110 2.90 7.27 -3.32
CA PHE A 110 2.80 8.44 -4.20
C PHE A 110 3.55 9.68 -3.71
N SER A 111 3.56 9.94 -2.39
CA SER A 111 4.38 11.02 -1.82
C SER A 111 5.87 10.75 -2.07
N TRP A 112 6.31 9.53 -1.79
CA TRP A 112 7.70 9.12 -1.99
C TRP A 112 8.10 9.20 -3.46
N LEU A 113 7.26 8.70 -4.38
CA LEU A 113 7.49 8.78 -5.82
C LEU A 113 7.63 10.22 -6.28
N ARG A 114 6.74 11.13 -5.86
CA ARG A 114 6.82 12.55 -6.22
C ARG A 114 8.16 13.18 -5.82
N GLU A 115 8.70 12.78 -4.68
CA GLU A 115 9.93 13.34 -4.10
C GLU A 115 11.21 12.67 -4.62
N ASN A 116 11.15 11.40 -5.06
CA ASN A 116 12.33 10.56 -5.32
C ASN A 116 12.38 9.94 -6.73
N ASP A 117 11.25 9.82 -7.42
CA ASP A 117 11.14 9.25 -8.78
C ASP A 117 9.92 9.86 -9.52
N GLU A 118 10.11 11.10 -9.98
CA GLU A 118 9.07 11.87 -10.67
C GLU A 118 8.59 11.18 -11.96
N VAL A 119 9.47 10.43 -12.64
CA VAL A 119 9.13 9.68 -13.85
C VAL A 119 8.12 8.60 -13.52
N ALA A 120 8.39 7.76 -12.51
CA ALA A 120 7.46 6.74 -12.08
C ALA A 120 6.16 7.35 -11.52
N TYR A 121 6.24 8.45 -10.77
CA TYR A 121 5.07 9.21 -10.31
C TYR A 121 4.14 9.58 -11.46
N ASN A 122 4.68 10.18 -12.53
CA ASN A 122 3.91 10.61 -13.69
C ASN A 122 3.33 9.41 -14.46
N LEU A 123 4.10 8.32 -14.64
CA LEU A 123 3.61 7.10 -15.27
C LEU A 123 2.45 6.47 -14.50
N PHE A 124 2.55 6.38 -13.17
CA PHE A 124 1.47 5.85 -12.34
C PHE A 124 0.23 6.75 -12.37
N ASN A 125 0.38 8.07 -12.30
CA ASN A 125 -0.76 8.98 -12.40
C ASN A 125 -1.48 8.85 -13.73
N ASN A 126 -0.73 8.83 -14.84
CA ASN A 126 -1.31 8.69 -16.17
C ASN A 126 -2.07 7.37 -16.30
N ALA A 127 -1.48 6.26 -15.83
CA ALA A 127 -2.10 4.93 -15.88
C ALA A 127 -3.34 4.79 -14.99
N LEU A 128 -3.46 5.57 -13.91
CA LEU A 128 -4.58 5.54 -12.95
C LEU A 128 -5.65 6.61 -13.23
N THR A 129 -5.50 7.38 -14.31
CA THR A 129 -6.47 8.42 -14.66
C THR A 129 -7.85 7.80 -14.87
N LYS A 130 -8.89 8.43 -14.31
CA LYS A 130 -10.26 7.91 -14.34
C LYS A 130 -10.91 8.16 -15.70
N GLU A 131 -11.09 7.11 -16.48
CA GLU A 131 -11.98 7.15 -17.67
C GLU A 131 -13.43 6.72 -17.36
N THR A 132 -13.73 6.31 -16.12
CA THR A 132 -15.08 5.93 -15.71
C THR A 132 -16.00 7.15 -15.62
N LYS A 133 -17.13 7.13 -16.34
CA LYS A 133 -18.17 8.17 -16.23
C LYS A 133 -18.64 8.27 -14.77
N LYS A 134 -18.61 9.49 -14.23
CA LYS A 134 -19.00 9.80 -12.83
C LYS A 134 -20.35 9.17 -12.45
N ASN A 135 -21.32 9.22 -13.35
CA ASN A 135 -22.68 8.68 -13.14
C ASN A 135 -22.68 7.17 -12.85
N ASN A 136 -21.83 6.38 -13.48
CA ASN A 136 -21.78 4.92 -13.27
C ASN A 136 -21.27 4.58 -11.85
N ILE A 137 -20.44 5.44 -11.26
CA ILE A 137 -19.93 5.24 -9.90
C ILE A 137 -21.02 5.56 -8.89
N GLU A 138 -21.77 6.65 -9.11
CA GLU A 138 -22.88 7.07 -8.25
C GLU A 138 -23.96 5.99 -8.20
N GLU A 139 -24.38 5.45 -9.35
CA GLU A 139 -25.34 4.34 -9.43
C GLU A 139 -24.87 3.09 -8.68
N LEU A 140 -23.59 2.71 -8.83
CA LEU A 140 -23.02 1.59 -8.09
C LEU A 140 -23.04 1.84 -6.57
N LEU A 141 -22.69 3.05 -6.13
CA LEU A 141 -22.70 3.41 -4.71
C LEU A 141 -24.12 3.40 -4.13
N GLU A 142 -25.11 3.93 -4.86
CA GLU A 142 -26.52 3.87 -4.48
C GLU A 142 -26.99 2.43 -4.33
N TYR A 143 -26.69 1.58 -5.30
CA TYR A 143 -27.01 0.15 -5.23
C TYR A 143 -26.37 -0.51 -4.00
N LEU A 144 -25.09 -0.23 -3.71
CA LEU A 144 -24.39 -0.81 -2.56
C LEU A 144 -24.94 -0.34 -1.21
N ASN A 145 -25.43 0.90 -1.13
CA ASN A 145 -26.02 1.46 0.08
C ASN A 145 -27.44 0.92 0.36
N GLY A 146 -28.10 0.37 -0.65
CA GLY A 146 -29.42 -0.24 -0.55
C GLY A 146 -29.43 -1.73 -0.15
N MET A 147 -28.25 -2.35 0.02
CA MET A 147 -28.10 -3.71 0.56
C MET A 147 -28.08 -3.71 2.09
#